data_AF-K1T9Z8-F1
#
_entry.id   AF-K1T9Z8-F1
#
_cell.length_a   1.000
_cell.length_b   1.000
_cell.length_c   1.000
_cell.angle_alpha   90.00
_cell.angle_beta   90.00
_cell.angle_gamma   90.00
#
_symmetry.space_group_name_H-M   'P 1'
#
loop_
_entity.id
_entity.type
_entity.pdbx_description
1 polymer ?
#
loop_
_entity_poly.entity_id
_entity_poly.type
_entity_poly.pdbx_seq_one_letter_code
_entity_poly.pdbx_strand_id
1 'polypeptide(L)' 'MWEKERKVCNMQVVLENEALKVTINSFGAELASIRGKETDTEYLWNADAKFWKRSAPVLFPFVGSLEK' A
#
# COMPACT_ATOMS: atom_id res chain seq x y z
N MET A 1 17.47 15.33 13.89
CA MET A 1 18.57 14.94 12.96
C MET A 1 18.96 13.46 13.12
N TRP A 2 18.01 12.58 13.48
CA TRP A 2 18.21 11.12 13.64
C TRP A 2 17.17 10.28 12.87
N GLU A 3 16.32 10.90 12.06
CA GLU A 3 15.30 10.18 11.26
C GLU A 3 15.73 9.86 9.83
N LYS A 4 16.87 10.39 9.36
CA LYS A 4 17.22 10.34 7.93
C LYS A 4 17.82 9.01 7.44
N GLU A 5 18.03 8.01 8.29
CA GLU A 5 18.72 6.77 7.88
C GLU A 5 18.10 5.46 8.39
N ARG A 6 16.82 5.46 8.81
CA ARG A 6 16.10 4.18 8.86
C ARG A 6 15.77 3.77 7.42
N LYS A 7 16.67 2.98 6.82
CA LYS A 7 16.33 2.11 5.70
C LYS A 7 15.18 1.22 6.19
N VAL A 8 13.93 1.62 5.93
CA VAL A 8 12.76 0.83 6.30
C VAL A 8 12.89 -0.47 5.51
N CYS A 9 13.23 -1.56 6.19
CA CYS A 9 13.05 -2.90 5.64
C CYS A 9 11.54 -3.07 5.46
N ASN A 10 11.05 -2.77 4.26
CA ASN A 10 9.64 -2.87 3.94
C ASN A 10 9.27 -4.35 3.86
N MET A 11 8.95 -4.95 5.01
CA MET A 11 8.43 -6.31 5.07
C MET A 11 7.04 -6.33 4.43
N GLN A 12 6.87 -7.18 3.44
CA GLN A 12 5.58 -7.42 2.82
C GLN A 12 4.99 -8.72 3.34
N VAL A 13 3.71 -8.67 3.65
CA VAL A 13 2.91 -9.86 3.96
C VAL A 13 2.05 -10.16 2.75
N VAL A 14 2.04 -11.42 2.33
CA VAL A 14 1.20 -11.90 1.24
C VAL A 14 0.11 -12.77 1.85
N LEU A 15 -1.14 -12.48 1.52
CA LEU A 15 -2.28 -13.34 1.82
C LEU A 15 -2.89 -13.79 0.51
N GLU A 16 -3.35 -15.04 0.45
CA GLU A 16 -3.95 -15.59 -0.76
C GLU A 16 -5.06 -16.59 -0.47
N ASN A 17 -5.99 -16.69 -1.41
CA ASN A 17 -7.01 -17.74 -1.47
C ASN A 17 -7.16 -18.21 -2.93
N GLU A 18 -8.24 -18.93 -3.26
CA GLU A 18 -8.50 -19.46 -4.61
C GLU A 18 -8.72 -18.35 -5.66
N ALA A 19 -9.31 -17.22 -5.26
CA ALA A 19 -9.69 -16.14 -6.18
C ALA A 19 -8.66 -15.00 -6.25
N LEU A 20 -7.99 -14.69 -5.14
CA LEU A 20 -7.21 -13.48 -4.95
C LEU A 20 -5.84 -13.74 -4.32
N LYS A 21 -4.87 -12.91 -4.69
CA LYS A 21 -3.60 -12.72 -3.99
C LYS A 21 -3.46 -11.25 -3.63
N VAL A 22 -3.22 -10.96 -2.36
CA VAL A 22 -3.04 -9.59 -1.87
C VAL A 22 -1.68 -9.43 -1.20
N THR A 23 -1.06 -8.27 -1.40
CA THR A 23 0.23 -7.92 -0.79
C THR A 23 0.04 -6.68 0.07
N ILE A 24 0.52 -6.72 1.30
CA ILE A 24 0.37 -5.65 2.29
C ILE A 24 1.77 -5.23 2.76
N ASN A 25 2.06 -3.93 2.69
CA ASN A 25 3.24 -3.34 3.29
C ASN A 25 3.04 -3.26 4.81
N SER A 26 4.00 -3.76 5.58
CA SER A 26 3.95 -3.66 7.04
C SER A 26 3.98 -2.20 7.51
N PHE A 27 4.67 -1.34 6.75
CA PHE A 27 4.65 0.10 7.00
C PHE A 27 3.27 0.68 6.68
N GLY A 28 2.60 1.22 7.71
CA GLY A 28 1.26 1.80 7.59
C GLY A 28 0.16 0.79 7.27
N ALA A 29 0.44 -0.52 7.31
CA ALA A 29 -0.48 -1.58 6.89
C ALA A 29 -1.10 -1.32 5.49
N GLU A 30 -0.33 -0.69 4.60
CA GLU A 30 -0.82 -0.24 3.31
C GLU A 30 -0.99 -1.43 2.36
N LEU A 31 -2.17 -1.53 1.75
CA LEU A 31 -2.42 -2.50 0.70
C LEU A 31 -1.64 -2.09 -0.56
N ALA A 32 -0.79 -2.99 -1.05
CA ALA A 32 0.15 -2.74 -2.14
C ALA A 32 -0.25 -3.43 -3.46
N SER A 33 -1.04 -4.51 -3.41
CA SER A 33 -1.54 -5.20 -4.60
C SER A 33 -2.79 -6.02 -4.25
N ILE A 34 -3.72 -6.08 -5.21
CA ILE A 34 -4.86 -7.00 -5.22
C ILE A 34 -4.92 -7.61 -6.61
N ARG A 35 -4.57 -8.90 -6.71
CA ARG A 35 -4.52 -9.60 -7.98
C ARG A 35 -5.55 -10.72 -8.06
N GLY A 36 -6.37 -10.67 -9.10
CA GLY A 36 -7.27 -11.77 -9.47
C GLY A 36 -6.50 -12.94 -10.06
N LYS A 37 -6.68 -14.14 -9.53
CA LYS A 37 -5.97 -15.34 -9.99
C LYS A 37 -6.52 -15.91 -11.29
N GLU A 38 -7.81 -15.70 -11.57
CA GLU A 38 -8.47 -16.19 -12.80
C GLU A 38 -7.95 -15.47 -14.05
N THR A 39 -7.79 -14.15 -13.96
CA THR A 39 -7.48 -13.27 -15.12
C THR A 39 -6.12 -12.58 -15.02
N ASP A 40 -5.34 -12.88 -13.97
CA ASP A 40 -4.09 -12.17 -13.59
C ASP A 40 -4.24 -10.64 -13.54
N THR A 41 -5.45 -10.15 -13.29
CA THR A 41 -5.74 -8.71 -13.30
C THR A 41 -5.31 -8.07 -11.98
N GLU A 42 -4.50 -7.02 -12.07
CA GLU A 42 -4.18 -6.14 -10.93
C GLU A 42 -5.31 -5.11 -10.77
N TYR A 43 -6.03 -5.18 -9.65
CA TYR A 43 -7.15 -4.30 -9.34
C TYR A 43 -6.72 -3.02 -8.64
N LEU A 44 -5.56 -3.03 -7.97
CA LEU A 44 -5.08 -1.87 -7.25
C LEU A 44 -4.24 -0.95 -8.14
N TRP A 45 -4.40 0.36 -7.95
CA TRP A 45 -3.56 1.37 -8.60
C TRP A 45 -2.08 1.15 -8.27
N ASN A 46 -1.21 1.25 -9.28
CA ASN A 46 0.22 0.95 -9.18
C ASN A 46 1.08 2.04 -8.51
N ALA A 47 0.45 3.09 -7.97
CA ALA A 47 1.13 4.24 -7.38
C ALA A 47 2.11 4.95 -8.34
N ASP A 48 1.82 4.99 -9.66
CA ASP A 48 2.65 5.70 -10.63
C ASP A 48 2.82 7.17 -10.23
N ALA A 49 4.07 7.51 -9.91
CA ALA A 49 4.49 8.80 -9.40
C ALA A 49 4.19 9.98 -10.33
N LYS A 50 4.00 9.72 -11.62
CA LYS A 50 3.58 10.73 -12.60
C LYS A 50 2.17 11.25 -12.34
N PHE A 51 1.29 10.40 -11.81
CA PHE A 51 -0.11 10.73 -11.58
C PHE A 51 -0.42 10.82 -10.09
N TRP A 52 -0.14 9.77 -9.33
CA TRP A 52 -0.38 9.71 -7.90
C TRP A 52 0.47 8.63 -7.23
N LYS A 53 1.34 9.06 -6.30
CA LYS A 53 2.37 8.25 -5.63
C LYS A 53 1.86 7.29 -4.55
N ARG A 54 0.55 7.21 -4.32
CA ARG A 54 -0.04 6.38 -3.26
C ARG A 54 -1.15 5.55 -3.86
N SER A 55 -1.47 4.44 -3.22
CA SER A 55 -2.52 3.52 -3.67
C SER A 55 -3.63 3.41 -2.63
N ALA A 56 -3.31 2.92 -1.43
CA ALA A 56 -4.30 2.65 -0.39
C ALA A 56 -3.79 3.00 1.02
N PRO A 57 -3.48 4.28 1.31
CA PRO A 57 -2.99 4.69 2.61
C PRO A 57 -4.07 4.53 3.69
N VAL A 58 -3.68 4.05 4.88
CA VAL A 58 -4.53 4.07 6.07
C VAL A 58 -4.60 5.50 6.62
N LEU A 59 -5.80 6.06 6.69
CA LEU A 59 -6.03 7.44 7.14
C LEU A 59 -6.50 7.45 8.61
N PHE A 60 -5.57 7.69 9.53
CA PHE A 60 -5.83 7.74 10.97
C PHE A 60 -4.78 8.61 11.68
N PRO A 61 -5.12 9.33 12.78
CA PRO A 61 -6.46 9.50 13.36
C PRO A 61 -7.31 10.60 12.71
N PHE A 62 -6.70 11.41 11.84
CA PHE A 62 -7.39 12.48 11.13
C PHE A 62 -7.41 12.19 9.63
N VAL A 63 -8.44 12.68 8.94
CA VAL A 63 -8.61 12.54 7.50
C VAL A 63 -8.52 13.93 6.86
N GLY A 64 -7.76 14.04 5.78
CA GLY A 64 -7.61 15.30 5.03
C GLY A 64 -6.70 16.32 5.72
N SER A 65 -6.88 17.60 5.37
CA SER A 65 -6.16 18.70 6.00
C SER A 65 -6.94 19.22 7.21
N LEU A 66 -6.24 19.52 8.29
CA LEU A 66 -6.79 20.31 9.38
C LEU A 66 -6.64 21.78 9.01
N GLU A 67 -7.75 22.52 8.99
CA GLU A 67 -7.71 23.98 8.92
C GLU A 67 -7.21 24.54 10.26
N LYS A 68 -6.48 25.65 10.20
CA LYS A 68 -5.93 26.32 11.38
C LYS A 68 -6.96 27.23 12.04
#